data_AF-A0A0C9ZYH5-F1
#
_entry.id   AF-A0A0C9ZYH5-F1
#
_cell.length_a   1.000
_cell.length_b   1.000
_cell.length_c   1.000
_cell.angle_alpha   90.00
_cell.angle_beta   90.00
_cell.angle_gamma   90.00
#
_symmetry.space_group_name_H-M   'P 1'
#
loop_
_entity.id
_entity.type
_entity.pdbx_description
1 polymer ?
#
loop_
_entity_poly.entity_id
_entity_poly.type
_entity_poly.pdbx_seq_one_letter_code
_entity_poly.pdbx_strand_id
1 'polypeptide(L)'
;TLSDCIALVKLAKDDFMQYIKSPQMFVVGVLAEYTKSIPDTPEGHGDREILTRAMSSIDDFLDRASRGQDGILQLCGVNDEWRAADQVCRCMRDTIAMVEDIYCLTLSDGDSGLAEAHFLGGLLYQ
;
A
#
# COMPACT_ATOMS: atom_id res chain seq x y z
N THR A 1 -25.82 -1.68 10.30
CA THR A 1 -26.37 -0.31 10.41
C THR A 1 -25.34 0.69 9.94
N LEU A 2 -25.69 1.97 9.76
CA LEU A 2 -24.71 3.01 9.40
C LEU A 2 -23.55 3.06 10.41
N SER A 3 -23.86 2.97 11.71
CA SER A 3 -22.85 2.94 12.78
C SER A 3 -21.87 1.76 12.63
N ASP A 4 -22.36 0.58 12.26
CA ASP A 4 -21.51 -0.60 12.08
C ASP A 4 -20.57 -0.43 10.88
N CYS A 5 -21.07 0.13 9.78
CA CYS A 5 -20.27 0.40 8.58
C CYS A 5 -19.16 1.42 8.88
N ILE A 6 -19.48 2.50 9.59
CA ILE A 6 -18.49 3.50 10.04
C ILE A 6 -17.46 2.87 10.98
N ALA A 7 -17.89 2.05 11.93
CA ALA A 7 -16.99 1.36 12.85
C ALA A 7 -16.03 0.44 12.10
N LEU A 8 -16.50 -0.26 11.07
CA LEU A 8 -15.69 -1.17 10.26
C LEU A 8 -14.61 -0.42 9.46
N VAL A 9 -14.96 0.70 8.82
CA VAL A 9 -13.98 1.58 8.15
C VAL A 9 -12.94 2.11 9.16
N LYS A 10 -13.40 2.56 10.33
CA LYS A 10 -12.52 3.09 11.36
C LYS A 10 -11.52 2.05 11.88
N LEU A 11 -12.00 0.83 12.20
CA LEU A 11 -11.14 -0.25 12.66
C LEU A 11 -10.09 -0.63 11.60
N ALA A 12 -10.50 -0.75 10.33
CA ALA A 12 -9.58 -1.04 9.24
C ALA A 12 -8.51 0.06 9.08
N LYS A 13 -8.90 1.33 9.19
CA LYS A 13 -7.98 2.48 9.18
C LYS A 13 -7.01 2.43 10.36
N ASP A 14 -7.51 2.22 11.56
CA ASP A 14 -6.71 2.26 12.79
C ASP A 14 -5.68 1.12 12.77
N ASP A 15 -6.10 -0.09 12.39
CA ASP A 15 -5.19 -1.24 12.22
C ASP A 15 -4.13 -0.96 11.15
N PHE A 16 -4.54 -0.41 10.00
CA PHE A 16 -3.64 -0.03 8.90
C PHE A 16 -2.59 0.97 9.38
N MET A 17 -3.02 2.08 10.00
CA MET A 17 -2.09 3.11 10.50
C MET A 17 -1.20 2.58 11.62
N GLN A 18 -1.68 1.65 12.44
CA GLN A 18 -0.85 0.99 13.45
C GLN A 18 0.22 0.12 12.80
N TYR A 19 -0.10 -0.57 11.70
CA TYR A 19 0.82 -1.42 10.94
C TYR A 19 1.85 -0.59 10.18
N ILE A 20 1.41 0.34 9.32
CA ILE A 20 2.31 1.07 8.41
C ILE A 20 3.00 2.28 9.07
N LYS A 21 2.43 2.84 10.14
CA LYS A 21 2.80 4.13 10.78
C LYS A 21 2.66 5.35 9.87
N SER A 22 3.26 5.31 8.69
CA SER A 22 3.19 6.30 7.62
C SER A 22 3.41 5.59 6.27
N PRO A 23 2.63 5.91 5.22
CA PRO A 23 2.79 5.28 3.90
C PRO A 23 4.24 5.36 3.39
N GLN A 24 4.85 6.54 3.47
CA GLN A 24 6.22 6.77 3.02
C GLN A 24 7.24 5.93 3.81
N MET A 25 7.11 5.89 5.14
CA MET A 25 8.03 5.13 5.99
C MET A 25 7.89 3.63 5.76
N PHE A 26 6.67 3.15 5.53
CA PHE A 26 6.41 1.76 5.20
C PHE A 26 7.06 1.38 3.87
N VAL A 27 6.82 2.17 2.82
CA VAL A 27 7.38 1.92 1.47
C VAL A 27 8.91 1.93 1.50
N VAL A 28 9.53 2.88 2.19
CA VAL A 28 10.99 2.92 2.39
C VAL A 28 11.48 1.68 3.15
N GLY A 29 10.75 1.25 4.18
CA GLY A 29 11.06 0.02 4.92
C GLY A 29 11.03 -1.22 4.03
N VAL A 30 10.00 -1.34 3.20
CA VAL A 30 9.82 -2.44 2.24
C VAL A 30 10.93 -2.45 1.19
N LEU A 31 11.28 -1.28 0.62
CA LEU A 31 12.40 -1.15 -0.31
C LEU A 31 13.73 -1.56 0.33
N ALA A 32 13.96 -1.16 1.58
CA ALA A 32 15.17 -1.52 2.31
C ALA A 32 15.24 -3.03 2.62
N GLU A 33 14.11 -3.66 2.91
CA GLU A 33 14.02 -5.12 3.11
C GLU A 33 14.32 -5.87 1.80
N TYR A 34 13.73 -5.42 0.69
CA TYR A 34 14.03 -5.94 -0.66
C TYR A 34 15.51 -5.78 -1.02
N THR A 35 16.09 -4.59 -0.80
CA THR A 35 17.49 -4.34 -1.15
C THR A 35 18.45 -5.23 -0.35
N LYS A 36 18.11 -5.56 0.90
CA LYS A 36 18.91 -6.45 1.76
C LYS A 36 18.85 -7.92 1.32
N SER A 37 17.85 -8.32 0.54
CA SER A 37 17.74 -9.69 0.05
C SER A 37 18.43 -9.91 -1.29
N ILE A 38 18.99 -8.85 -1.91
CA ILE A 38 19.80 -8.95 -3.12
C ILE A 38 21.09 -9.72 -2.79
N PRO A 39 21.37 -10.84 -3.47
CA PRO A 39 22.60 -11.61 -3.23
C PRO A 39 23.82 -10.91 -3.85
N ASP A 40 25.01 -11.19 -3.32
CA ASP A 40 26.28 -10.61 -3.81
C ASP A 40 26.69 -11.08 -5.23
N THR A 41 25.89 -11.96 -5.84
CA THR A 41 26.15 -12.48 -7.19
C THR A 41 25.64 -11.50 -8.27
N PRO A 42 26.39 -11.28 -9.36
CA PRO A 42 26.03 -10.29 -10.39
C PRO A 42 24.68 -10.49 -11.10
N GLU A 43 24.15 -11.71 -11.09
CA GLU A 43 22.90 -12.08 -11.75
C GLU A 43 21.74 -12.28 -10.77
N GLY A 44 21.99 -12.10 -9.47
CA GLY A 44 20.99 -12.38 -8.47
C GLY A 44 20.11 -11.17 -8.19
N HIS A 45 18.81 -11.42 -8.04
CA HIS A 45 17.79 -10.42 -7.78
C HIS A 45 17.36 -10.47 -6.31
N GLY A 46 16.89 -9.33 -5.80
CA GLY A 46 16.21 -9.30 -4.50
C GLY A 46 14.95 -10.19 -4.47
N ASP A 47 14.59 -10.64 -3.29
CA ASP A 47 13.38 -11.43 -3.03
C ASP A 47 12.13 -10.57 -3.24
N ARG A 48 11.48 -10.77 -4.39
CA ARG A 48 10.26 -10.08 -4.77
C ARG A 48 9.04 -10.49 -3.91
N GLU A 49 9.10 -11.60 -3.19
CA GLU A 49 8.01 -11.99 -2.27
C GLU A 49 7.81 -10.96 -1.15
N ILE A 50 8.84 -10.19 -0.80
CA ILE A 50 8.76 -9.08 0.15
C ILE A 50 7.74 -8.05 -0.33
N LEU A 51 7.81 -7.68 -1.62
CA LEU A 51 6.95 -6.67 -2.22
C LEU A 51 5.50 -7.17 -2.35
N THR A 52 5.33 -8.41 -2.80
CA THR A 52 3.99 -9.01 -2.93
C THR A 52 3.30 -9.23 -1.59
N ARG A 53 4.06 -9.65 -0.55
CA ARG A 53 3.56 -9.77 0.82
C ARG A 53 3.15 -8.41 1.40
N ALA A 54 3.95 -7.37 1.16
CA ALA A 54 3.62 -6.02 1.59
C ALA A 54 2.32 -5.50 0.96
N MET A 55 2.15 -5.67 -0.36
CA MET A 55 0.91 -5.30 -1.05
C MET A 55 -0.29 -6.10 -0.53
N SER A 56 -0.16 -7.42 -0.40
CA SER A 56 -1.22 -8.29 0.13
C SER A 56 -1.63 -7.89 1.55
N SER A 57 -0.67 -7.49 2.39
CA SER A 57 -0.97 -7.04 3.76
C SER A 57 -1.80 -5.76 3.77
N ILE A 58 -1.57 -4.84 2.81
CA ILE A 58 -2.37 -3.62 2.70
C ILE A 58 -3.75 -3.92 2.12
N ASP A 59 -3.83 -4.82 1.14
CA ASP A 59 -5.08 -5.23 0.50
C ASP A 59 -6.08 -5.81 1.50
N ASP A 60 -5.61 -6.55 2.50
CA ASP A 60 -6.44 -7.06 3.61
C ASP A 60 -7.09 -5.95 4.46
N PHE A 61 -6.44 -4.78 4.62
CA PHE A 61 -7.06 -3.62 5.26
C PHE A 61 -8.06 -2.94 4.33
N LEU A 62 -7.74 -2.86 3.04
CA LEU A 62 -8.57 -2.24 2.01
C LEU A 62 -9.86 -3.03 1.76
N ASP A 63 -9.81 -4.35 1.67
CA ASP A 63 -11.00 -5.21 1.54
C ASP A 63 -11.94 -5.01 2.73
N ARG A 64 -11.41 -4.90 3.95
CA ARG A 64 -12.23 -4.54 5.12
C ARG A 64 -12.82 -3.14 4.97
N ALA A 65 -11.99 -2.10 4.76
CA ALA A 65 -12.48 -0.72 4.66
C ALA A 65 -13.52 -0.52 3.55
N SER A 66 -13.32 -1.15 2.38
CA SER A 66 -14.21 -1.06 1.22
C SER A 66 -15.59 -1.67 1.49
N ARG A 67 -15.68 -2.80 2.21
CA ARG A 67 -16.98 -3.36 2.64
C ARG A 67 -17.76 -2.37 3.51
N GLY A 68 -17.07 -1.63 4.38
CA GLY A 68 -17.67 -0.58 5.19
C GLY A 68 -18.13 0.61 4.35
N GLN A 69 -17.28 1.06 3.40
CA GLN A 69 -17.60 2.10 2.43
C GLN A 69 -18.84 1.74 1.59
N ASP A 70 -18.92 0.52 1.09
CA ASP A 70 -20.05 0.01 0.30
C ASP A 70 -21.34 -0.04 1.13
N GLY A 71 -21.24 -0.44 2.40
CA GLY A 71 -22.37 -0.41 3.32
C GLY A 71 -22.89 1.02 3.57
N ILE A 72 -22.00 2.01 3.72
CA ILE A 72 -22.41 3.43 3.82
C ILE A 72 -23.11 3.88 2.53
N LEU A 73 -22.54 3.53 1.36
CA LEU A 73 -23.10 3.87 0.06
C LEU A 73 -24.52 3.34 -0.10
N GLN A 74 -24.75 2.08 0.29
CA GLN A 74 -26.05 1.44 0.18
C GLN A 74 -27.09 2.04 1.12
N LEU A 75 -26.69 2.48 2.32
CA LEU A 75 -27.62 3.01 3.33
C LEU A 75 -27.94 4.49 3.12
N CYS A 76 -26.95 5.29 2.70
CA CYS A 76 -27.03 6.75 2.73
C CYS A 76 -26.61 7.43 1.42
N GLY A 77 -26.17 6.67 0.42
CA GLY A 77 -25.64 7.22 -0.83
C GLY A 77 -24.27 7.89 -0.62
N VAL A 78 -23.90 8.75 -1.57
CA VAL A 78 -22.68 9.55 -1.50
C VAL A 78 -22.91 10.75 -0.59
N ASN A 79 -22.49 10.64 0.66
CA ASN A 79 -22.55 11.68 1.68
C ASN A 79 -21.16 11.92 2.33
N ASP A 80 -21.10 12.70 3.41
CA ASP A 80 -19.84 13.04 4.07
C ASP A 80 -19.15 11.81 4.69
N GLU A 81 -19.92 10.89 5.29
CA GLU A 81 -19.39 9.64 5.82
C GLU A 81 -18.81 8.75 4.71
N TRP A 82 -19.50 8.66 3.57
CA TRP A 82 -19.01 7.92 2.42
C TRP A 82 -17.72 8.53 1.86
N ARG A 83 -17.65 9.87 1.75
CA ARG A 83 -16.45 10.59 1.30
C ARG A 83 -15.28 10.39 2.26
N ALA A 84 -15.53 10.39 3.56
CA ALA A 84 -14.51 10.09 4.56
C ALA A 84 -13.99 8.66 4.44
N ALA A 85 -14.89 7.68 4.23
CA ALA A 85 -14.51 6.29 3.97
C ALA A 85 -13.73 6.15 2.66
N ASP A 86 -14.14 6.85 1.61
CA ASP A 86 -13.44 6.86 0.32
C ASP A 86 -12.01 7.39 0.45
N GLN A 87 -11.79 8.44 1.24
CA GLN A 87 -10.45 8.97 1.50
C GLN A 87 -9.55 7.94 2.21
N VAL A 88 -10.10 7.15 3.13
CA VAL A 88 -9.36 6.06 3.79
C VAL A 88 -8.97 4.98 2.77
N CYS A 89 -9.92 4.52 1.96
CA CYS A 89 -9.68 3.52 0.93
C CYS A 89 -8.65 4.00 -0.11
N ARG A 90 -8.71 5.27 -0.51
CA ARG A 90 -7.72 5.88 -1.41
C ARG A 90 -6.32 5.85 -0.82
N CYS A 91 -6.16 6.25 0.45
CA CYS A 91 -4.85 6.20 1.11
C CYS A 91 -4.23 4.79 1.10
N MET A 92 -5.03 3.75 1.33
CA MET A 92 -4.57 2.36 1.25
C MET A 92 -4.18 1.98 -0.19
N ARG A 93 -5.00 2.34 -1.20
CA ARG A 93 -4.69 2.11 -2.62
C ARG A 93 -3.41 2.83 -3.05
N ASP A 94 -3.24 4.08 -2.64
CA ASP A 94 -2.05 4.87 -2.95
C ASP A 94 -0.80 4.22 -2.34
N THR A 95 -0.92 3.67 -1.11
CA THR A 95 0.19 2.94 -0.48
C THR A 95 0.51 1.64 -1.22
N ILE A 96 -0.50 0.90 -1.71
CA ILE A 96 -0.28 -0.27 -2.59
C ILE A 96 0.44 0.15 -3.87
N ALA A 97 -0.03 1.21 -4.54
CA ALA A 97 0.55 1.70 -5.78
C ALA A 97 2.03 2.09 -5.61
N MET A 98 2.40 2.72 -4.48
CA MET A 98 3.80 3.02 -4.18
C MET A 98 4.69 1.77 -4.06
N VAL A 99 4.17 0.67 -3.52
CA VAL A 99 4.91 -0.62 -3.46
C VAL A 99 4.90 -1.32 -4.82
N GLU A 100 3.80 -1.22 -5.55
CA GLU A 100 3.63 -1.79 -6.89
C GLU A 100 4.62 -1.17 -7.88
N ASP A 101 4.86 0.15 -7.80
CA ASP A 101 5.89 0.82 -8.62
C ASP A 101 7.27 0.20 -8.43
N ILE A 102 7.67 -0.04 -7.18
CA ILE A 102 8.93 -0.70 -6.86
C ILE A 102 8.95 -2.08 -7.52
N TYR A 103 7.88 -2.86 -7.35
CA TYR A 103 7.76 -4.20 -7.93
C TYR A 103 7.88 -4.18 -9.46
N CYS A 104 7.18 -3.27 -10.14
CA CYS A 104 7.25 -3.09 -11.59
C CYS A 104 8.65 -2.71 -12.08
N LEU A 105 9.37 -1.86 -11.35
CA LEU A 105 10.75 -1.50 -11.66
C LEU A 105 11.68 -2.72 -11.54
N THR A 106 11.51 -3.56 -10.51
CA THR A 106 12.30 -4.80 -10.37
C THR A 106 12.05 -5.81 -11.48
N LEU A 107 10.89 -5.74 -12.16
CA LEU A 107 10.54 -6.62 -13.27
C LEU A 107 11.05 -6.11 -14.62
N SER A 108 11.08 -4.78 -14.82
CA SER A 108 11.35 -4.17 -16.13
C SER A 108 12.84 -4.01 -16.40
N ASP A 109 13.54 -3.29 -15.52
CA ASP A 109 14.94 -2.88 -15.70
C ASP A 109 15.88 -3.57 -14.68
N GLY A 110 15.30 -4.49 -13.90
CA GLY A 110 15.98 -5.14 -12.78
C GLY A 110 16.38 -4.18 -11.68
N ASP A 111 17.22 -4.67 -10.78
CA ASP A 111 17.64 -3.97 -9.57
C ASP A 111 18.42 -2.68 -9.89
N SER A 112 19.04 -2.60 -11.07
CA SER A 112 19.69 -1.40 -11.62
C SER A 112 18.74 -0.26 -11.93
N GLY A 113 17.58 -0.53 -12.55
CA GLY A 113 16.59 0.50 -12.84
C GLY A 113 15.88 1.00 -11.59
N LEU A 114 15.71 0.13 -10.59
CA LEU A 114 15.22 0.54 -9.27
C LEU A 114 16.20 1.50 -8.57
N ALA A 115 17.51 1.22 -8.62
CA ALA A 115 18.53 2.11 -8.06
C ALA A 115 18.56 3.48 -8.76
N GLU A 116 18.40 3.51 -10.08
CA GLU A 116 18.33 4.74 -10.86
C GLU A 116 17.06 5.55 -10.55
N ALA A 117 15.88 4.89 -10.52
CA ALA A 117 14.62 5.53 -10.16
C ALA A 117 14.65 6.11 -8.74
N HIS A 118 15.25 5.40 -7.78
CA HIS A 118 15.43 5.90 -6.42
C HIS A 118 16.36 7.12 -6.36
N PHE A 119 17.47 7.09 -7.12
CA PHE A 119 18.44 8.18 -7.14
C PHE A 119 17.92 9.45 -7.83
N LEU A 120 17.15 9.29 -8.91
CA LEU A 120 16.57 10.40 -9.69
C LEU A 120 15.23 10.90 -9.12
N GLY A 121 14.69 10.20 -8.14
CA GLY A 121 13.41 10.55 -7.56
C GLY A 121 12.18 10.22 -8.40
N GLY A 122 12.30 9.20 -9.24
CA GLY A 122 11.20 8.69 -10.06
C GLY A 122 10.18 7.84 -9.31
N LEU A 123 10.30 7.70 -7.99
CA LEU A 123 9.35 6.94 -7.17
C LEU A 123 8.21 7.85 -6.70
N LEU A 124 6.95 7.38 -6.82
CA LEU A 124 5.75 8.15 -6.50
C LEU A 124 5.64 8.65 -5.04
N TYR A 125 6.53 8.22 -4.14
CA TYR A 125 6.48 8.56 -2.72
C TYR A 125 7.39 9.72 -2.28
N GLN A 126 8.08 10.39 -3.22
CA GLN A 126 8.95 11.55 -2.91
C GLN A 126 8.21 12.84 -2.56
#